data_AF-A0A2E4JAH2-F1
#
_entry.id   AF-A0A2E4JAH2-F1
#
_cell.length_a   1.000
_cell.length_b   1.000
_cell.length_c   1.000
_cell.angle_alpha   90.00
_cell.angle_beta   90.00
_cell.angle_gamma   90.00
#
_symmetry.space_group_name_H-M   'P 1'
#
loop_
_entity.id
_entity.type
_entity.pdbx_description
1 polymer ?
#
loop_
_entity_poly.entity_id
_entity_poly.type
_entity_poly.pdbx_seq_one_letter_code
_entity_poly.pdbx_strand_id
1 'polypeptide(L)' 'MRGSGQKKIQTLLRHFGGIQGIEHASVDELKAIQGIGRELAKRVQESFNKY' A
#
# COMPACT_ATOMS: atom_id res chain seq x y z
N MET A 1 9.63 19.82 1.72
CA MET A 1 9.86 18.41 2.12
C MET A 1 8.52 17.71 2.36
N ARG A 2 8.03 16.89 1.42
CA ARG A 2 6.85 16.02 1.64
C ARG A 2 7.17 14.61 1.12
N GLY A 3 8.22 14.00 1.68
CA GLY A 3 8.70 12.66 1.33
C GLY A 3 7.94 11.52 2.01
N SER A 4 6.71 11.75 2.47
CA SER A 4 5.98 10.80 3.32
C SER A 4 5.13 9.77 2.56
N GLY A 5 5.05 9.87 1.22
CA GLY A 5 4.36 8.89 0.37
C GLY A 5 5.26 7.74 -0.09
N GLN A 6 6.51 8.04 -0.46
CA GLN A 6 7.44 7.06 -1.01
C GLN A 6 7.87 6.01 0.03
N LYS A 7 8.14 6.42 1.28
CA LYS A 7 8.49 5.49 2.36
C LYS A 7 7.42 4.43 2.61
N LYS A 8 6.15 4.82 2.48
CA LYS A 8 5.00 3.97 2.71
C LYS A 8 4.87 2.89 1.64
N ILE A 9 4.94 3.29 0.37
CA ILE A 9 4.94 2.35 -0.77
C ILE A 9 6.16 1.43 -0.71
N GLN A 10 7.32 1.94 -0.28
CA GLN A 10 8.51 1.12 -0.12
C GLN A 10 8.36 0.08 1.01
N THR A 11 7.72 0.44 2.13
CA THR A 11 7.35 -0.52 3.18
C THR A 11 6.37 -1.56 2.66
N LEU A 12 5.33 -1.15 1.93
CA LEU A 12 4.38 -2.04 1.25
C LEU A 12 5.11 -3.05 0.34
N LEU A 13 5.95 -2.57 -0.56
CA LEU A 13 6.73 -3.42 -1.47
C LEU A 13 7.62 -4.41 -0.71
N ARG A 14 8.24 -3.99 0.39
CA ARG A 14 9.10 -4.86 1.19
C ARG A 14 8.33 -5.84 2.07
N HIS A 15 7.14 -5.46 2.54
CA HIS A 15 6.29 -6.29 3.38
C HIS A 15 5.61 -7.39 2.55
N PHE A 16 5.07 -7.02 1.39
CA PHE A 16 4.37 -7.92 0.49
C PHE A 16 5.28 -8.61 -0.55
N GLY A 17 6.56 -8.23 -0.63
CA GLY A 17 7.53 -8.84 -1.53
C GLY A 17 7.48 -8.34 -2.98
N GLY A 18 6.71 -7.30 -3.27
CA GLY A 18 6.66 -6.67 -4.59
C GLY A 18 5.27 -6.13 -4.92
N ILE A 19 5.10 -5.73 -6.18
CA ILE A 19 3.82 -5.21 -6.68
C ILE A 19 2.74 -6.29 -6.64
N GLN A 20 3.07 -7.53 -7.02
CA GLN A 20 2.13 -8.64 -7.01
C GLN A 20 1.55 -8.94 -5.62
N GLY A 21 2.35 -8.80 -4.57
CA GLY A 21 1.87 -8.97 -3.21
C GLY A 21 0.94 -7.82 -2.78
N ILE A 22 1.14 -6.61 -3.29
CA ILE A 22 0.24 -5.47 -3.04
C ILE A 22 -1.07 -5.62 -3.84
N GLU A 23 -1.00 -6.16 -5.06
CA GLU A 23 -2.18 -6.46 -5.89
C GLU A 23 -3.08 -7.52 -5.22
N HIS A 24 -2.48 -8.54 -4.62
CA HIS A 24 -3.21 -9.55 -3.85
C HIS A 24 -3.58 -9.10 -2.43
N ALA A 25 -2.94 -8.04 -1.90
CA ALA A 25 -3.22 -7.52 -0.56
C ALA A 25 -4.60 -6.87 -0.49
N SER A 26 -5.35 -7.19 0.56
CA SER A 26 -6.62 -6.54 0.86
C SER A 26 -6.44 -5.23 1.61
N VAL A 27 -7.44 -4.33 1.58
CA VAL A 27 -7.44 -3.04 2.30
C VAL A 27 -7.04 -3.23 3.77
N ASP A 28 -7.43 -4.35 4.38
CA ASP A 28 -7.10 -4.66 5.77
C ASP A 28 -5.63 -4.99 5.98
N GLU A 29 -5.00 -5.73 5.06
CA GLU A 29 -3.56 -5.99 5.10
C GLU A 29 -2.75 -4.72 4.84
N LEU A 30 -3.20 -3.88 3.90
CA LEU A 30 -2.60 -2.58 3.66
C LEU A 30 -2.66 -1.72 4.95
N LYS A 31 -3.80 -1.75 5.67
CA LYS A 31 -3.97 -1.05 6.97
C LYS A 31 -3.15 -1.66 8.11
N ALA A 32 -2.80 -2.93 8.04
CA ALA A 32 -1.98 -3.59 9.06
C ALA A 32 -0.55 -3.01 9.10
N ILE A 33 -0.10 -2.37 8.01
CA ILE A 33 1.19 -1.71 7.98
C ILE A 33 1.16 -0.40 8.76
N GLN A 34 2.04 -0.30 9.75
CA GLN A 34 2.27 0.92 10.52
C GLN A 34 2.55 2.12 9.60
N GLY A 35 1.65 3.11 9.61
CA GLY A 35 1.74 4.33 8.81
C GLY A 35 0.92 4.33 7.52
N ILE A 36 0.23 3.23 7.21
CA ILE A 36 -0.80 3.15 6.16
C ILE A 36 -2.18 3.29 6.80
N GLY A 37 -2.79 4.46 6.62
CA GLY A 37 -4.17 4.69 7.05
C GLY A 37 -5.19 4.12 6.05
N ARG A 38 -6.45 4.09 6.47
CA ARG A 38 -7.61 3.67 5.64
C ARG A 38 -7.64 4.35 4.27
N GLU A 39 -7.40 5.65 4.21
CA GLU A 39 -7.39 6.41 2.95
C GLU A 39 -6.29 5.97 1.99
N LEU A 40 -5.09 5.70 2.52
CA LEU A 40 -3.96 5.29 1.68
C LEU A 40 -4.15 3.87 1.18
N ALA A 41 -4.56 2.95 2.05
CA ALA A 41 -4.92 1.59 1.69
C ALA A 41 -5.96 1.58 0.56
N LYS A 42 -7.01 2.41 0.68
CA LYS A 42 -8.06 2.51 -0.32
C LYS A 42 -7.55 3.06 -1.65
N ARG A 43 -6.75 4.15 -1.64
CA ARG A 43 -6.13 4.70 -2.86
C ARG A 43 -5.25 3.70 -3.58
N VAL A 44 -4.45 2.93 -2.83
CA VAL A 44 -3.57 1.90 -3.38
C VAL A 44 -4.42 0.81 -4.02
N GLN A 45 -5.40 0.25 -3.30
CA GLN A 45 -6.33 -0.75 -3.84
C GLN A 45 -7.06 -0.25 -5.09
N GLU A 46 -7.56 0.98 -5.09
CA GLU A 46 -8.23 1.58 -6.26
C GLU A 46 -7.29 1.80 -7.44
N SER A 47 -6.00 2.05 -7.20
CA SER A 47 -5.00 2.18 -8.27
C SER A 47 -4.73 0.84 -8.95
N PHE A 48 -4.80 -0.27 -8.21
CA PHE A 48 -4.58 -1.62 -8.73
C PHE A 48 -5.85 -2.25 -9.31
N ASN A 49 -7.04 -2.02 -8.72
CA ASN A 49 -8.32 -2.55 -9.19
C ASN A 49 -8.79 -1.94 -10.54
N LYS A 50 -8.03 -1.02 -11.14
CA LYS A 50 -8.39 -0.33 -12.38
C LYS A 50 -7.79 -0.97 -13.64
N TYR A 51 -7.00 -2.05 -13.49
CA TYR A 51 -6.46 -2.87 -14.57
C TYR A 51 -7.12 -4.24 -14.57
#